data_AF-W4VEF4-F1
#
_entry.id   AF-W4VEF4-F1
#
_cell.length_a   1.000
_cell.length_b   1.000
_cell.length_c   1.000
_cell.angle_alpha   90.00
_cell.angle_beta   90.00
_cell.angle_gamma   90.00
#
_symmetry.space_group_name_H-M   'P 1'
#
loop_
_entity.id
_entity.type
_entity.pdbx_description
1 polymer ?
#
loop_
_entity_poly.entity_id
_entity_poly.type
_entity_poly.pdbx_seq_one_letter_code
_entity_poly.pdbx_strand_id
1 'polypeptide(L)'
;MKQKTKTFDFLLMLPPVLLAGFGIVMIYSASMVTSVLVDNNPAYEMALKQGIWLVIGLIGFLFACFFNYKIYQKLTKWIVLIMIIALLAVKFFGVTINYSTSWIHIGSLSIQPSEFVKIGLIIYLPLSIQRNKHI
;
A
#
# COMPACT_ATOMS: atom_id res chain seq x y z
N MET A 1 34.95 12.08 -5.30
CA MET A 1 33.47 11.99 -5.31
C MET A 1 33.07 10.77 -6.15
N LYS A 2 32.97 9.58 -5.54
CA LYS A 2 32.56 8.36 -6.25
C LYS A 2 31.04 8.27 -6.20
N GLN A 3 30.39 8.55 -7.33
CA GLN A 3 28.99 8.20 -7.54
C GLN A 3 28.91 6.67 -7.48
N LYS A 4 28.51 6.12 -6.33
CA LYS A 4 28.10 4.72 -6.25
C LYS A 4 26.89 4.59 -7.16
N THR A 5 27.10 3.95 -8.30
CA THR A 5 26.05 3.40 -9.14
C THR A 5 25.00 2.76 -8.23
N LYS A 6 23.73 3.09 -8.48
CA LYS A 6 22.55 2.48 -7.86
C LYS A 6 22.66 0.95 -7.96
N THR A 7 23.32 0.29 -7.01
CA THR A 7 23.12 -1.14 -6.79
C THR A 7 21.74 -1.21 -6.18
N PHE A 8 20.76 -1.59 -7.01
CA PHE A 8 19.48 -2.06 -6.51
C PHE A 8 19.80 -3.06 -5.40
N ASP A 9 19.36 -2.76 -4.18
CA ASP A 9 19.72 -3.59 -3.04
C ASP A 9 18.84 -4.83 -3.08
N PHE A 10 19.25 -5.79 -3.90
CA PHE A 10 18.54 -7.04 -4.11
C PHE A 10 18.31 -7.79 -2.79
N LEU A 11 19.19 -7.58 -1.80
CA LEU A 11 19.05 -8.17 -0.47
C LEU A 11 17.87 -7.57 0.32
N LEU A 12 17.55 -6.29 0.11
CA LEU A 12 16.37 -5.64 0.69
C LEU A 12 15.09 -5.94 -0.09
N MET A 13 15.19 -6.22 -1.39
CA MET A 13 14.03 -6.50 -2.25
C MET A 13 13.58 -7.97 -2.20
N LEU A 14 14.50 -8.91 -1.98
CA LEU A 14 14.21 -10.35 -1.97
C LEU A 14 13.23 -10.77 -0.86
N PRO A 15 13.37 -10.35 0.42
CA PRO A 15 12.49 -10.82 1.49
C PRO A 15 11.02 -10.43 1.30
N PRO A 16 10.66 -9.18 0.93
CA PRO A 16 9.26 -8.82 0.66
C PRO A 16 8.63 -9.63 -0.46
N VAL A 17 9.37 -9.91 -1.54
CA VAL A 17 8.86 -10.67 -2.70
C VAL A 17 8.61 -12.13 -2.32
N LEU A 18 9.55 -12.76 -1.59
CA LEU A 18 9.38 -14.12 -1.10
C LEU A 18 8.21 -14.23 -0.11
N LEU A 19 8.09 -13.27 0.81
CA LEU A 19 7.00 -13.24 1.79
C LEU A 19 5.64 -13.06 1.10
N ALA A 20 5.56 -12.22 0.07
CA ALA A 20 4.34 -12.02 -0.70
C ALA A 20 3.94 -13.30 -1.48
N GLY A 21 4.92 -14.00 -2.07
CA GLY A 21 4.68 -15.29 -2.72
C GLY A 21 4.20 -16.37 -1.74
N PHE A 22 4.85 -16.47 -0.57
CA PHE A 22 4.42 -17.37 0.50
C PHE A 22 3.00 -17.04 1.01
N GLY A 23 2.66 -15.75 1.11
CA GLY A 23 1.32 -15.29 1.48
C GLY A 23 0.22 -15.76 0.52
N ILE A 24 0.48 -15.78 -0.80
CA ILE A 24 -0.48 -16.29 -1.79
C ILE A 24 -0.72 -17.80 -1.58
N VAL A 25 0.34 -18.57 -1.33
CA VAL A 25 0.22 -20.02 -1.04
C VAL A 25 -0.61 -20.25 0.21
N MET A 26 -0.40 -19.44 1.26
CA MET A 26 -1.18 -19.52 2.49
C MET A 26 -2.66 -19.17 2.29
N ILE A 27 -2.97 -18.14 1.49
CA ILE A 27 -4.35 -17.77 1.17
C ILE A 27 -5.04 -18.86 0.36
N TYR A 28 -4.35 -19.50 -0.58
CA TYR A 28 -4.89 -20.65 -1.30
C TYR A 28 -5.24 -21.80 -0.36
N SER A 29 -4.35 -22.14 0.58
CA SER A 29 -4.59 -23.18 1.59
C SER A 29 -5.80 -22.86 2.48
N ALA A 30 -5.89 -21.63 2.99
CA ALA A 30 -7.01 -21.20 3.81
C ALA A 30 -8.34 -21.16 3.04
N SER A 31 -8.29 -20.72 1.77
CA SER A 31 -9.48 -20.62 0.91
C SER A 31 -10.02 -21.99 0.48
N MET A 32 -9.15 -23.01 0.42
CA MET A 32 -9.58 -24.39 0.14
C MET A 32 -10.47 -24.91 1.27
N VAL A 33 -10.11 -24.64 2.53
CA VAL A 33 -10.90 -25.04 3.70
C VAL A 33 -12.25 -24.31 3.74
N THR A 34 -12.29 -23.01 3.43
CA THR A 34 -13.56 -22.24 3.45
C THR A 34 -14.47 -22.58 2.26
N SER A 35 -13.93 -22.89 1.08
CA SER A 35 -14.72 -23.33 -0.08
C SER A 35 -15.43 -24.67 0.13
N VAL A 36 -14.86 -25.55 0.96
CA VAL A 36 -15.48 -26.84 1.31
C VAL A 36 -16.60 -26.69 2.35
N LEU A 37 -16.57 -25.61 3.15
CA LEU A 37 -17.43 -25.44 4.33
C LEU A 37 -18.61 -24.47 4.14
N VAL A 38 -18.51 -23.44 3.28
CA VAL A 38 -19.45 -22.30 3.31
C VAL A 38 -20.01 -21.87 1.96
N ASP A 39 -19.22 -21.84 0.88
CA ASP A 39 -19.63 -21.29 -0.41
C ASP A 39 -19.20 -22.19 -1.57
N ASN A 40 -20.11 -22.49 -2.51
CA ASN A 40 -19.83 -23.14 -3.81
C ASN A 40 -18.89 -22.32 -4.73
N ASN A 41 -18.14 -21.36 -4.20
CA ASN A 41 -17.18 -20.57 -4.93
C ASN A 41 -15.83 -21.29 -5.01
N PRO A 42 -15.10 -21.15 -6.13
CA PRO A 42 -13.82 -21.81 -6.29
C PRO A 42 -12.79 -21.31 -5.28
N ALA A 43 -12.10 -22.24 -4.60
CA ALA A 43 -10.99 -21.95 -3.68
C ALA A 43 -9.88 -21.05 -4.27
N TYR A 44 -9.77 -21.00 -5.60
CA TYR A 44 -8.77 -20.20 -6.28
C TYR A 44 -9.13 -18.72 -6.36
N GLU A 45 -10.39 -18.30 -6.18
CA GLU A 45 -10.79 -16.91 -6.43
C GLU A 45 -10.11 -15.91 -5.49
N MET A 46 -9.98 -16.24 -4.21
CA MET A 46 -9.29 -15.39 -3.24
C MET A 46 -7.79 -15.30 -3.52
N ALA A 47 -7.17 -16.42 -3.88
CA ALA A 47 -5.75 -16.46 -4.25
C ALA A 47 -5.48 -15.68 -5.55
N LEU A 48 -6.38 -15.78 -6.53
CA LEU A 48 -6.30 -15.04 -7.81
C LEU A 48 -6.46 -13.54 -7.57
N LYS A 49 -7.42 -13.13 -6.73
CA LYS A 49 -7.58 -11.73 -6.31
C LYS A 49 -6.31 -11.21 -5.64
N GLN A 50 -5.72 -11.98 -4.72
CA GLN A 50 -4.45 -11.60 -4.08
C GLN A 50 -3.30 -11.49 -5.10
N GLY A 51 -3.23 -12.40 -6.07
CA GLY A 51 -2.25 -12.35 -7.16
C GLY A 51 -2.38 -11.08 -8.00
N ILE A 52 -3.59 -10.68 -8.37
CA ILE A 52 -3.85 -9.43 -9.09
C ILE A 52 -3.38 -8.22 -8.27
N TRP A 53 -3.70 -8.16 -6.98
CA TRP A 53 -3.24 -7.09 -6.09
C TRP A 53 -1.72 -7.03 -5.94
N LEU A 54 -1.06 -8.19 -5.88
CA LEU A 54 0.39 -8.26 -5.85
C LEU A 54 0.99 -7.68 -7.13
N VAL A 55 0.46 -8.04 -8.30
CA VAL A 55 0.92 -7.51 -9.60
C VAL A 55 0.73 -6.00 -9.68
N ILE A 56 -0.44 -5.50 -9.28
CA ILE A 56 -0.71 -4.05 -9.22
C ILE A 56 0.28 -3.35 -8.27
N GLY A 57 0.53 -3.95 -7.11
CA GLY A 57 1.50 -3.44 -6.13
C GLY A 57 2.94 -3.40 -6.67
N LEU A 58 3.38 -4.45 -7.39
CA LEU A 58 4.69 -4.49 -8.04
C LEU A 58 4.84 -3.43 -9.13
N ILE A 59 3.80 -3.24 -9.94
CA ILE A 59 3.77 -2.17 -10.95
C ILE A 59 3.91 -0.80 -10.26
N GLY A 60 3.12 -0.57 -9.19
CA GLY A 60 3.22 0.65 -8.39
C GLY A 60 4.60 0.88 -7.78
N PHE A 61 5.24 -0.19 -7.28
CA PHE A 61 6.61 -0.15 -6.77
C PHE A 61 7.63 0.23 -7.85
N LEU A 62 7.54 -0.38 -9.04
CA LEU A 62 8.42 -0.05 -10.16
C LEU A 62 8.28 1.44 -10.55
N PHE A 63 7.04 1.95 -10.69
CA PHE A 63 6.79 3.36 -10.95
C PHE A 63 7.39 4.27 -9.86
N ALA A 64 7.23 3.92 -8.58
CA ALA A 64 7.80 4.68 -7.48
C ALA A 64 9.35 4.70 -7.52
N CYS A 65 10.00 3.61 -7.93
CA CYS A 65 11.46 3.56 -8.11
C CYS A 65 11.97 4.48 -9.23
N PHE A 66 11.15 4.73 -10.26
CA PHE A 66 11.52 5.66 -11.35
C PHE A 66 11.36 7.14 -10.94
N PHE A 67 10.50 7.45 -9.97
CA PHE A 67 10.30 8.83 -9.51
C PHE A 67 11.46 9.34 -8.65
N ASN A 68 11.97 10.52 -9.02
CA ASN A 68 13.06 11.16 -8.28
C ASN A 68 12.55 11.78 -6.97
N TYR A 69 13.26 11.55 -5.87
CA TYR A 69 12.95 12.07 -4.53
C TYR A 69 12.71 13.60 -4.50
N LYS A 70 13.36 14.37 -5.40
CA LYS A 70 13.20 15.82 -5.51
C LYS A 70 11.79 16.24 -5.93
N ILE A 71 11.10 15.42 -6.72
CA ILE A 71 9.73 15.68 -7.17
C ILE A 71 8.76 15.52 -5.99
N TYR A 72 8.96 14.48 -5.17
CA TYR A 72 8.17 14.28 -3.95
C TYR A 72 8.23 15.49 -3.00
N GLN A 73 9.40 16.14 -2.87
CA GLN A 73 9.53 17.34 -2.04
C GLN A 73 8.59 18.49 -2.49
N LYS A 74 8.47 18.71 -3.80
CA LYS A 74 7.62 19.78 -4.37
C LYS A 74 6.13 19.44 -4.26
N LEU A 75 5.79 18.14 -4.34
CA LEU A 75 4.43 17.62 -4.21
C LEU A 75 3.97 17.43 -2.76
N THR A 76 4.85 17.56 -1.77
CA THR A 76 4.53 17.36 -0.34
C THR A 76 3.28 18.11 0.13
N LYS A 77 3.09 19.37 -0.29
CA LYS A 77 1.90 20.15 0.07
C LYS A 77 0.61 19.51 -0.46
N TRP A 78 0.65 19.00 -1.69
CA TRP A 78 -0.47 18.30 -2.32
C TRP A 78 -0.72 16.94 -1.67
N ILE A 79 0.35 16.21 -1.34
CA ILE A 79 0.26 14.92 -0.63
C ILE A 79 -0.44 15.10 0.72
N VAL A 80 -0.05 16.10 1.52
CA VAL A 80 -0.69 16.38 2.81
C VAL A 80 -2.16 16.77 2.64
N LEU A 81 -2.49 17.58 1.63
CA LEU A 81 -3.88 17.95 1.34
C LEU A 81 -4.72 16.73 0.96
N ILE A 82 -4.19 15.84 0.12
CA ILE A 82 -4.84 14.57 -0.24
C ILE A 82 -5.03 13.69 1.00
N MET A 83 -4.04 13.62 1.89
CA MET A 83 -4.17 12.84 3.15
C MET A 83 -5.32 13.34 4.01
N ILE A 84 -5.43 14.66 4.19
CA ILE A 84 -6.49 15.28 4.99
C ILE A 84 -7.85 15.00 4.35
N ILE A 85 -7.97 15.18 3.03
CA ILE A 85 -9.21 14.88 2.30
C ILE A 85 -9.56 13.39 2.43
N ALA A 86 -8.58 12.49 2.31
CA ALA A 86 -8.80 11.06 2.40
C ALA A 86 -9.29 10.65 3.80
N LEU A 87 -8.75 11.24 4.87
CA LEU A 87 -9.23 11.03 6.25
C LEU A 87 -10.64 11.58 6.46
N LEU A 88 -10.93 12.77 5.93
CA LEU A 88 -12.28 13.34 5.96
C LEU A 88 -13.26 12.44 5.19
N ALA A 89 -12.85 11.91 4.04
CA ALA A 89 -13.67 11.00 3.25
C ALA A 89 -14.03 9.73 4.03
N VAL A 90 -13.12 9.14 4.83
CA VAL A 90 -13.46 8.02 5.73
C VAL A 90 -14.48 8.43 6.76
N LYS A 91 -14.39 9.64 7.31
CA LYS A 91 -15.34 10.07 8.33
C LYS A 91 -16.77 10.18 7.78
N PHE A 92 -16.94 10.54 6.51
CA PHE A 92 -18.27 10.72 5.90
C PHE A 92 -18.78 9.49 5.13
N PHE A 93 -17.89 8.74 4.47
CA PHE A 93 -18.22 7.60 3.61
C PHE A 93 -17.65 6.28 4.12
N GLY A 94 -17.08 6.27 5.33
CA GLY A 94 -16.51 5.08 5.93
C GLY A 94 -17.58 4.09 6.37
N VAL A 95 -17.34 2.83 6.05
CA VAL A 95 -18.13 1.70 6.52
C VAL A 95 -17.54 1.21 7.83
N THR A 96 -18.39 0.95 8.82
CA THR A 96 -17.99 0.35 10.09
C THR A 96 -17.80 -1.15 9.89
N ILE A 97 -16.56 -1.61 9.99
CA ILE A 97 -16.21 -3.05 10.00
C ILE A 97 -15.52 -3.34 11.33
N ASN A 98 -15.94 -4.39 12.03
CA ASN A 98 -15.37 -4.78 13.32
C ASN A 98 -15.25 -3.61 14.31
N TYR A 99 -16.32 -2.82 14.45
CA TYR A 99 -16.42 -1.64 15.33
C TYR A 99 -15.54 -0.44 14.96
N SER A 100 -14.88 -0.43 13.79
CA SER A 100 -14.06 0.71 13.32
C SER A 100 -14.49 1.19 11.93
N THR A 101 -14.72 2.50 11.79
CA THR A 101 -14.92 3.18 10.51
C THR A 101 -13.57 3.55 9.89
N SER A 102 -12.97 2.61 9.18
CA SER A 102 -11.65 2.80 8.53
C SER A 102 -11.65 2.51 7.03
N TRP A 103 -12.73 1.92 6.50
CA TRP A 103 -12.80 1.40 5.15
C TRP A 103 -13.82 2.15 4.32
N ILE A 104 -13.46 2.51 3.08
CA ILE A 104 -14.41 3.03 2.09
C ILE A 104 -14.64 1.91 1.07
N HIS A 105 -15.89 1.47 0.94
CA HIS A 105 -16.28 0.46 -0.04
C HIS A 105 -16.83 1.15 -1.30
N ILE A 106 -16.20 0.87 -2.43
CA ILE A 106 -16.65 1.31 -3.75
C ILE A 106 -16.89 0.04 -4.58
N GLY A 107 -18.12 -0.50 -4.49
CA GLY A 107 -18.47 -1.78 -5.11
C GLY A 107 -17.66 -2.95 -4.55
N SER A 108 -16.89 -3.63 -5.41
CA SER A 108 -16.00 -4.75 -5.03
C SER A 108 -14.63 -4.31 -4.49
N LEU A 109 -14.34 -3.01 -4.56
CA LEU A 109 -13.08 -2.41 -4.15
C LEU A 109 -13.20 -1.85 -2.74
N SER A 110 -12.31 -2.29 -1.85
CA SER A 110 -12.20 -1.74 -0.49
C SER A 110 -10.93 -0.93 -0.42
N ILE A 111 -11.05 0.37 -0.19
CA ILE A 111 -9.91 1.28 -0.05
C ILE A 111 -9.80 1.67 1.42
N GLN A 112 -8.58 1.63 1.95
CA GLN A 112 -8.27 2.09 3.30
C GLN A 112 -7.44 3.39 3.22
N PRO A 113 -8.07 4.56 3.42
CA PRO A 113 -7.37 5.85 3.33
C PRO A 113 -6.19 6.02 4.27
N SER A 114 -6.19 5.34 5.43
CA SER A 114 -5.05 5.38 6.36
C SER A 114 -3.75 4.80 5.78
N GLU A 115 -3.82 3.92 4.78
CA GLU A 115 -2.63 3.44 4.06
C GLU A 115 -1.94 4.58 3.29
N PHE A 116 -2.72 5.41 2.59
CA PHE A 116 -2.19 6.57 1.87
C PHE A 116 -1.60 7.62 2.82
N VAL A 117 -2.22 7.79 3.99
CA VAL A 117 -1.75 8.70 5.05
C VAL A 117 -0.38 8.26 5.56
N LYS A 118 -0.16 6.96 5.81
CA LYS A 118 1.15 6.45 6.24
C LYS A 118 2.27 6.79 5.24
N ILE A 119 2.02 6.57 3.94
CA ILE A 119 2.99 6.87 2.88
C ILE A 119 3.30 8.38 2.84
N GLY A 120 2.27 9.22 2.88
CA GLY A 120 2.46 10.68 2.85
C GLY A 120 3.17 11.20 4.10
N LEU A 121 2.95 10.60 5.26
CA LEU A 121 3.63 10.95 6.51
C LEU A 121 5.14 10.64 6.45
N ILE A 122 5.52 9.50 5.86
CA ILE A 122 6.93 9.12 5.66
C ILE A 122 7.65 10.16 4.77
N ILE A 123 6.95 10.77 3.81
CA ILE A 123 7.50 11.83 2.95
C ILE A 123 7.53 13.18 3.68
N TYR A 124 6.47 13.51 4.43
CA TYR A 124 6.29 14.82 5.07
C TYR A 124 7.18 15.04 6.29
N LEU A 125 7.34 14.03 7.16
CA LEU A 125 8.07 14.17 8.42
C LEU A 125 9.53 14.59 8.22
N PRO A 126 10.33 13.94 7.35
CA PRO A 126 11.72 14.33 7.12
C PRO A 126 11.83 15.76 6.59
N LEU A 127 10.91 16.18 5.70
CA LEU A 127 10.90 17.53 5.13
C LEU A 127 10.58 18.61 6.15
N SER A 128 9.64 18.32 7.05
CA SER A 128 9.26 19.24 8.12
C SER A 128 10.41 19.45 9.10
N ILE A 129 11.10 18.37 9.47
CA ILE A 129 12.29 18.42 10.34
C ILE A 129 13.45 19.14 9.64
N GLN A 130 13.69 18.86 8.36
CA GLN A 130 14.75 19.53 7.59
C GLN A 130 14.52 21.03 7.46
N ARG A 131 13.27 21.46 7.26
CA ARG A 131 12.93 22.88 7.19
C ARG A 131 13.06 23.59 8.54
N ASN A 132 12.79 22.90 9.65
CA ASN A 132 12.89 23.48 10.99
C ASN A 132 14.33 23.54 11.53
N LYS A 133 15.28 22.80 10.94
CA LYS A 133 16.72 22.87 11.25
C LYS A 133 17.44 24.10 10.66
N HIS A 134 16.75 24.94 9.90
CA HIS A 134 17.30 26.17 9.29
C HIS A 134 16.89 27.46 10.04
N ILE A 135 16.37 27.33 11.26
CA ILE A 135 16.12 28.43 12.22
C ILE A 135 17.07 28.24 13.40
#